data_AF-W8S794-F1
#
_entry.id   AF-W8S794-F1
#
_cell.length_a   1.000
_cell.length_b   1.000
_cell.length_c   1.000
_cell.angle_alpha   90.00
_cell.angle_beta   90.00
_cell.angle_gamma   90.00
#
_symmetry.space_group_name_H-M   'P 1'
#
loop_
_entity.id
_entity.type
_entity.pdbx_description
1 polymer ?
#
loop_
_entity_poly.entity_id
_entity_poly.type
_entity_poly.pdbx_seq_one_letter_code
_entity_poly.pdbx_strand_id
1 'polypeptide(L)'
;MLTPHPEIDKPIDEDITDAVHLEEQKVKGAIKTDFILSAEIMTIILAALEVGNIWFQAAALGVAGIGITVAVYGSVAIIVKADDVGLHMAAEGRTRLGRAIGRAIVRGMPGFLKLLTTVGTAAMLWVGGSIIVHGAAELGWHAPEHLIDGVAHLVEGAGGFAMWAVKAVIDGILGLALGLALIPVVARVFAPILRAVGLGGAGGH
;
A
#
# COMPACT_ATOMS: atom_id res chain seq x y z
N MET A 1 -38.05 -25.68 39.25
CA MET A 1 -37.46 -24.33 39.43
C MET A 1 -37.04 -23.87 38.04
N LEU A 2 -37.90 -23.14 37.35
CA LEU A 2 -37.60 -22.59 36.02
C LEU A 2 -36.74 -21.35 36.24
N THR A 3 -35.46 -21.42 35.87
CA THR A 3 -34.62 -20.23 35.73
C THR A 3 -35.17 -19.40 34.57
N PRO A 4 -35.48 -18.11 34.74
CA PRO A 4 -35.85 -17.25 33.63
C PRO A 4 -34.67 -17.18 32.65
N HIS A 5 -34.94 -17.36 31.36
CA HIS A 5 -34.00 -16.97 30.33
C HIS A 5 -33.78 -15.45 30.42
N PRO A 6 -32.53 -14.95 30.37
CA PRO A 6 -32.30 -13.52 30.22
C PRO A 6 -32.89 -13.08 28.88
N GLU A 7 -33.87 -12.20 28.98
CA GLU A 7 -34.50 -11.51 27.86
C GLU A 7 -33.41 -10.75 27.10
N ILE A 8 -33.07 -11.22 25.90
CA ILE A 8 -32.33 -10.41 24.92
C ILE A 8 -33.37 -9.48 24.30
N ASP A 9 -33.75 -8.44 25.04
CA ASP A 9 -34.46 -7.29 24.51
C ASP A 9 -33.42 -6.22 24.13
N LYS A 10 -32.55 -6.57 23.19
CA LYS A 10 -31.89 -5.55 22.37
C LYS A 10 -32.77 -5.37 21.14
N PRO A 11 -33.31 -4.18 20.88
CA PRO A 11 -34.11 -3.96 19.69
C PRO A 11 -33.25 -4.27 18.46
N ILE A 12 -33.78 -5.13 17.59
CA ILE A 12 -33.12 -5.61 16.36
C ILE A 12 -32.67 -4.43 15.47
N ASP A 13 -33.31 -3.27 15.61
CA ASP A 13 -32.97 -2.02 14.93
C ASP A 13 -31.62 -1.41 15.35
N GLU A 14 -31.17 -1.58 16.60
CA GLU A 14 -29.94 -0.96 17.09
C GLU A 14 -28.70 -1.66 16.49
N ASP A 15 -28.71 -2.99 16.44
CA ASP A 15 -27.62 -3.82 15.89
C ASP A 15 -27.51 -3.66 14.35
N ILE A 16 -28.64 -3.47 13.66
CA ILE A 16 -28.66 -3.18 12.22
C ILE A 16 -28.16 -1.76 11.95
N THR A 17 -28.58 -0.77 12.75
CA THR A 17 -28.14 0.63 12.59
C THR A 17 -26.63 0.77 12.83
N ASP A 18 -26.09 0.09 13.83
CA ASP A 18 -24.65 0.04 14.10
C ASP A 18 -23.87 -0.65 12.98
N ALA A 19 -24.40 -1.76 12.45
CA ALA A 19 -23.77 -2.47 11.32
C ALA A 19 -23.72 -1.60 10.04
N VAL A 20 -24.82 -0.92 9.69
CA VAL A 20 -24.87 0.00 8.54
C VAL A 20 -23.93 1.18 8.75
N HIS A 21 -23.86 1.72 9.96
CA HIS A 21 -22.97 2.84 10.27
C HIS A 21 -21.48 2.44 10.15
N LEU A 22 -21.11 1.26 10.61
CA LEU A 22 -19.76 0.71 10.46
C LEU A 22 -19.41 0.41 9.01
N GLU A 23 -20.37 -0.08 8.21
CA GLU A 23 -20.19 -0.30 6.77
C GLU A 23 -19.94 1.02 6.04
N GLU A 24 -20.76 2.04 6.29
CA GLU A 24 -20.57 3.37 5.70
C GLU A 24 -19.21 3.97 6.05
N GLN A 25 -18.76 3.84 7.30
CA GLN A 25 -17.45 4.33 7.72
C GLN A 25 -16.32 3.61 6.99
N LYS A 26 -16.42 2.28 6.81
CA LYS A 26 -15.43 1.49 6.06
C LYS A 26 -15.40 1.91 4.59
N VAL A 27 -16.56 2.09 3.96
CA VAL A 27 -16.66 2.55 2.56
C VAL A 27 -16.06 3.95 2.41
N LYS A 28 -16.43 4.91 3.27
CA LYS A 28 -15.89 6.28 3.26
C LYS A 28 -14.37 6.28 3.49
N GLY A 29 -13.86 5.43 4.38
CA GLY A 29 -12.43 5.26 4.62
C GLY A 29 -11.70 4.70 3.39
N ALA A 30 -12.24 3.65 2.77
CA ALA A 30 -11.67 3.04 1.58
C ALA A 30 -11.59 4.03 0.40
N ILE A 31 -12.64 4.81 0.16
CA ILE A 31 -12.67 5.83 -0.91
C ILE A 31 -11.58 6.89 -0.69
N LYS A 32 -11.41 7.39 0.54
CA LYS A 32 -10.37 8.38 0.86
C LYS A 32 -8.98 7.82 0.61
N THR A 33 -8.72 6.59 1.07
CA THR A 33 -7.43 5.93 0.89
C THR A 33 -7.13 5.69 -0.60
N ASP A 34 -8.10 5.22 -1.37
CA ASP A 34 -7.94 4.96 -2.81
C ASP A 34 -7.73 6.26 -3.61
N PHE A 35 -8.40 7.35 -3.25
CA PHE A 35 -8.18 8.67 -3.88
C PHE A 35 -6.76 9.20 -3.63
N ILE A 36 -6.25 9.09 -2.40
CA ILE A 36 -4.90 9.53 -2.06
C ILE A 36 -3.87 8.68 -2.80
N LEU A 37 -4.05 7.35 -2.79
CA LEU A 37 -3.12 6.42 -3.42
C LEU A 37 -3.09 6.61 -4.94
N SER A 38 -4.26 6.76 -5.57
CA SER A 38 -4.34 7.04 -7.01
C SER A 38 -3.73 8.39 -7.38
N ALA A 39 -3.90 9.43 -6.57
CA ALA A 39 -3.22 10.72 -6.76
C ALA A 39 -1.70 10.59 -6.63
N GLU A 40 -1.23 9.85 -5.63
CA GLU A 40 0.20 9.59 -5.41
C GLU A 40 0.84 8.90 -6.61
N ILE A 41 0.25 7.80 -7.09
CA ILE A 41 0.74 7.09 -8.29
C ILE A 41 0.78 8.03 -9.50
N MET A 42 -0.26 8.86 -9.68
CA MET A 42 -0.33 9.80 -10.80
C MET A 42 0.79 10.86 -10.72
N THR A 43 1.04 11.41 -9.53
CA THR A 43 2.14 12.36 -9.29
C THR A 43 3.50 11.72 -9.50
N ILE A 44 3.70 10.46 -9.10
CA ILE A 44 4.95 9.72 -9.34
C ILE A 44 5.21 9.58 -10.85
N ILE A 45 4.18 9.19 -11.62
CA ILE A 45 4.30 9.09 -13.08
C ILE A 45 4.61 10.46 -13.68
N LEU A 46 3.93 11.51 -13.21
CA LEU A 46 4.13 12.86 -13.70
C LEU A 46 5.56 13.36 -13.45
N ALA A 47 6.12 13.10 -12.27
CA ALA A 47 7.49 13.46 -11.92
C ALA A 47 8.54 12.71 -12.76
N ALA A 48 8.23 11.48 -13.20
CA ALA A 48 9.14 10.68 -14.03
C ALA A 48 9.14 11.08 -15.52
N LEU A 49 8.22 11.94 -15.97
CA LEU A 49 8.08 12.31 -17.38
C LEU A 49 8.84 13.59 -17.72
N GLU A 50 9.99 13.46 -18.37
CA GLU A 50 10.81 14.58 -18.88
C GLU A 50 10.29 15.19 -20.19
N VAL A 51 8.98 15.45 -20.31
CA VAL A 51 8.36 15.83 -21.60
C VAL A 51 7.67 17.19 -21.55
N GLY A 52 8.05 18.10 -22.46
CA GLY A 52 7.55 19.48 -22.46
C GLY A 52 6.15 19.70 -23.07
N ASN A 53 5.51 18.68 -23.66
CA ASN A 53 4.18 18.83 -24.28
C ASN A 53 3.08 18.21 -23.40
N ILE A 54 2.15 19.05 -22.94
CA ILE A 54 1.00 18.67 -22.10
C ILE A 54 0.14 17.55 -22.71
N TRP A 55 0.01 17.50 -24.05
CA TRP A 55 -0.76 16.46 -24.72
C TRP A 55 -0.08 15.09 -24.64
N PHE A 56 1.26 15.07 -24.72
CA PHE A 56 2.02 13.84 -24.56
C PHE A 56 2.01 13.38 -23.11
N GLN A 57 2.18 14.29 -22.16
CA GLN A 57 2.06 13.98 -20.73
C GLN A 57 0.66 13.42 -20.41
N ALA A 58 -0.41 14.07 -20.88
CA ALA A 58 -1.78 13.59 -20.66
C ALA A 58 -2.01 12.19 -21.27
N ALA A 59 -1.50 11.93 -22.47
CA ALA A 59 -1.59 10.61 -23.09
C ALA A 59 -0.80 9.55 -22.30
N ALA A 60 0.43 9.89 -21.88
CA ALA A 60 1.27 9.01 -21.07
C ALA A 60 0.64 8.68 -19.71
N LEU A 61 0.12 9.69 -19.00
CA LEU A 61 -0.63 9.52 -17.75
C LEU A 61 -1.88 8.65 -17.96
N GLY A 62 -2.62 8.88 -19.05
CA GLY A 62 -3.81 8.09 -19.39
C GLY A 62 -3.48 6.60 -19.62
N VAL A 63 -2.45 6.32 -20.42
CA VAL A 63 -2.00 4.95 -20.70
C VAL A 63 -1.45 4.29 -19.43
N ALA A 64 -0.61 4.98 -18.67
CA ALA A 64 -0.02 4.45 -17.44
C ALA A 64 -1.10 4.20 -16.37
N GLY A 65 -2.05 5.12 -16.21
CA GLY A 65 -3.18 4.99 -15.28
C GLY A 65 -4.06 3.79 -15.61
N ILE A 66 -4.44 3.61 -16.89
CA ILE A 66 -5.18 2.41 -17.34
C ILE A 66 -4.34 1.15 -17.12
N GLY A 67 -3.06 1.18 -17.51
CA GLY A 67 -2.15 0.05 -17.39
C GLY A 67 -1.99 -0.43 -15.94
N ILE A 68 -1.76 0.50 -15.01
CA ILE A 68 -1.65 0.19 -13.58
C ILE A 68 -2.98 -0.29 -13.00
N THR A 69 -4.10 0.31 -13.40
CA THR A 69 -5.43 -0.15 -12.97
C THR A 69 -5.64 -1.61 -13.37
N VAL A 70 -5.39 -1.96 -14.63
CA VAL A 70 -5.51 -3.35 -15.11
C VAL A 70 -4.50 -4.26 -14.41
N ALA A 71 -3.24 -3.82 -14.25
CA ALA A 71 -2.21 -4.63 -13.63
C ALA A 71 -2.50 -4.94 -12.16
N VAL A 72 -2.84 -3.94 -11.36
CA VAL A 72 -3.09 -4.07 -9.91
C VAL A 72 -4.39 -4.83 -9.67
N TYR A 73 -5.52 -4.33 -10.20
CA TYR A 73 -6.82 -4.97 -9.98
C TYR A 73 -6.93 -6.32 -10.66
N GLY A 74 -6.32 -6.51 -11.83
CA GLY A 74 -6.23 -7.80 -12.50
C GLY A 74 -5.42 -8.82 -11.71
N SER A 75 -4.27 -8.42 -11.15
CA SER A 75 -3.46 -9.31 -10.29
C SER A 75 -4.22 -9.69 -9.03
N VAL A 76 -4.88 -8.73 -8.36
CA VAL A 76 -5.70 -9.00 -7.18
C VAL A 76 -6.85 -9.96 -7.53
N ALA A 77 -7.54 -9.76 -8.65
CA ALA A 77 -8.60 -10.65 -9.10
C ALA A 77 -8.10 -12.08 -9.34
N ILE A 78 -6.92 -12.24 -9.93
CA ILE A 78 -6.28 -13.56 -10.12
C ILE A 78 -5.97 -14.21 -8.76
N ILE A 79 -5.42 -13.45 -7.81
CA ILE A 79 -5.07 -13.94 -6.47
C ILE A 79 -6.33 -14.43 -5.74
N VAL A 80 -7.39 -13.60 -5.71
CA VAL A 80 -8.67 -13.96 -5.07
C VAL A 80 -9.28 -15.17 -5.76
N LYS A 81 -9.27 -15.22 -7.09
CA LYS A 81 -9.80 -16.37 -7.83
C LYS A 81 -9.03 -17.65 -7.54
N ALA A 82 -7.71 -17.57 -7.37
CA ALA A 82 -6.90 -18.71 -6.99
C ALA A 82 -7.23 -19.23 -5.59
N ASP A 83 -7.57 -18.34 -4.64
CA ASP A 83 -8.02 -18.73 -3.30
C ASP A 83 -9.37 -19.46 -3.36
N ASP A 84 -10.36 -18.88 -4.05
CA ASP A 84 -11.69 -19.48 -4.24
C ASP A 84 -11.61 -20.86 -4.90
N VAL A 85 -10.80 -20.98 -5.95
CA VAL A 85 -10.57 -22.26 -6.66
C VAL A 85 -9.87 -23.25 -5.74
N GLY A 86 -8.92 -22.80 -4.93
CA GLY A 86 -8.23 -23.63 -3.92
C GLY A 86 -9.21 -24.22 -2.92
N LEU A 87 -10.12 -23.42 -2.38
CA LEU A 87 -11.16 -23.84 -1.45
C LEU A 87 -12.11 -24.84 -2.10
N HIS A 88 -12.59 -24.54 -3.31
CA HIS A 88 -13.49 -25.43 -4.06
C HIS A 88 -12.82 -26.78 -4.37
N MET A 89 -11.56 -26.78 -4.80
CA MET A 89 -10.78 -28.00 -5.03
C MET A 89 -10.54 -28.80 -3.74
N ALA A 90 -10.32 -28.13 -2.61
CA ALA A 90 -10.12 -28.76 -1.32
C ALA A 90 -11.37 -29.48 -0.82
N ALA A 91 -12.54 -28.84 -1.00
CA ALA A 91 -13.84 -29.33 -0.55
C ALA A 91 -14.43 -30.39 -1.49
N GLU A 92 -14.51 -30.11 -2.79
CA GLU A 92 -15.29 -30.89 -3.76
C GLU A 92 -14.43 -31.63 -4.79
N GLY A 93 -13.10 -31.56 -4.67
CA GLY A 93 -12.18 -32.19 -5.63
C GLY A 93 -12.47 -33.68 -5.83
N ARG A 94 -12.71 -34.08 -7.09
CA ARG A 94 -13.03 -35.48 -7.46
C ARG A 94 -11.89 -36.46 -7.16
N THR A 95 -10.64 -36.01 -7.25
CA THR A 95 -9.44 -36.85 -7.04
C THR A 95 -8.75 -36.53 -5.70
N ARG A 96 -8.09 -37.54 -5.11
CA ARG A 96 -7.28 -37.33 -3.88
C ARG A 96 -6.18 -36.30 -4.10
N LEU A 97 -5.57 -36.30 -5.28
CA LEU A 97 -4.54 -35.33 -5.67
C LEU A 97 -5.11 -33.91 -5.80
N GLY A 98 -6.27 -33.73 -6.44
CA GLY A 98 -6.93 -32.43 -6.56
C GLY A 98 -7.28 -31.81 -5.20
N ARG A 99 -7.80 -32.62 -4.27
CA ARG A 99 -8.07 -32.16 -2.89
C ARG A 99 -6.80 -31.81 -2.12
N ALA A 100 -5.70 -32.54 -2.35
CA ALA A 100 -4.41 -32.25 -1.73
C ALA A 100 -3.82 -30.93 -2.24
N ILE A 101 -3.90 -30.68 -3.55
CA ILE A 101 -3.48 -29.41 -4.17
C ILE A 101 -4.34 -28.25 -3.67
N GLY A 102 -5.67 -28.39 -3.64
CA GLY A 102 -6.57 -27.36 -3.11
C GLY A 102 -6.23 -26.97 -1.68
N ARG A 103 -6.00 -27.97 -0.79
CA ARG A 103 -5.55 -27.70 0.58
C ARG A 103 -4.20 -27.01 0.65
N ALA A 104 -3.26 -27.35 -0.23
CA ALA A 104 -1.95 -26.70 -0.28
C ALA A 104 -2.07 -25.22 -0.69
N ILE A 105 -2.91 -24.90 -1.67
CA ILE A 105 -3.18 -23.52 -2.11
C ILE A 105 -3.75 -22.70 -0.95
N VAL A 106 -4.84 -23.16 -0.34
CA VAL A 106 -5.51 -22.44 0.77
C VAL A 106 -4.58 -22.26 1.96
N ARG A 107 -3.77 -23.27 2.28
CA ARG A 107 -2.82 -23.18 3.39
C ARG A 107 -1.62 -22.30 3.08
N GLY A 108 -1.27 -22.14 1.81
CA GLY A 108 -0.22 -21.24 1.34
C GLY A 108 -0.66 -19.78 1.26
N MET A 109 -1.95 -19.51 1.06
CA MET A 109 -2.50 -18.17 0.85
C MET A 109 -2.12 -17.16 1.95
N PRO A 110 -2.21 -17.48 3.27
CA PRO A 110 -1.81 -16.53 4.31
C PRO A 110 -0.33 -16.16 4.26
N GLY A 111 0.54 -17.09 3.86
CA GLY A 111 1.97 -16.83 3.68
C GLY A 111 2.23 -15.96 2.47
N PHE A 112 1.54 -16.24 1.35
CA PHE A 112 1.62 -15.45 0.14
C PHE A 112 1.16 -14.00 0.36
N LEU A 113 0.03 -13.78 1.02
CA LEU A 113 -0.46 -12.43 1.33
C LEU A 113 0.50 -11.67 2.25
N LYS A 114 1.07 -12.34 3.27
CA LYS A 114 2.10 -11.72 4.14
C LYS A 114 3.36 -11.33 3.37
N LEU A 115 3.81 -12.19 2.45
CA LEU A 115 4.95 -11.89 1.59
C LEU A 115 4.64 -10.67 0.71
N LEU A 116 3.46 -10.64 0.08
CA LEU A 116 3.02 -9.51 -0.74
C LEU A 116 2.97 -8.21 0.07
N THR A 117 2.44 -8.23 1.30
CA THR A 117 2.45 -7.06 2.18
C THR A 117 3.87 -6.62 2.52
N THR A 118 4.76 -7.55 2.87
CA THR A 118 6.14 -7.24 3.24
C THR A 118 6.91 -6.62 2.07
N VAL A 119 6.79 -7.22 0.89
CA VAL A 119 7.40 -6.71 -0.35
C VAL A 119 6.79 -5.36 -0.73
N GLY A 120 5.46 -5.21 -0.62
CA GLY A 120 4.78 -3.95 -0.89
C GLY A 120 5.25 -2.81 0.02
N THR A 121 5.40 -3.07 1.33
CA THR A 121 5.95 -2.09 2.26
C THR A 121 7.39 -1.73 1.94
N ALA A 122 8.24 -2.71 1.61
CA ALA A 122 9.62 -2.44 1.20
C ALA A 122 9.68 -1.60 -0.08
N ALA A 123 8.82 -1.90 -1.06
CA ALA A 123 8.71 -1.14 -2.30
C ALA A 123 8.25 0.31 -2.05
N MET A 124 7.25 0.52 -1.20
CA MET A 124 6.79 1.87 -0.84
C MET A 124 7.89 2.70 -0.16
N LEU A 125 8.68 2.09 0.73
CA LEU A 125 9.81 2.77 1.38
C LEU A 125 10.91 3.16 0.40
N TRP A 126 11.23 2.27 -0.54
CA TRP A 126 12.17 2.56 -1.61
C TRP A 126 11.65 3.70 -2.49
N VAL A 127 10.45 3.56 -3.06
CA VAL A 127 9.86 4.57 -3.94
C VAL A 127 9.79 5.93 -3.23
N GLY A 128 9.28 5.97 -2.00
CA GLY A 128 9.24 7.20 -1.20
C GLY A 128 10.64 7.80 -0.93
N GLY A 129 11.63 6.95 -0.64
CA GLY A 129 13.03 7.38 -0.49
C GLY A 129 13.58 8.05 -1.76
N SER A 130 13.39 7.41 -2.92
CA SER A 130 13.83 7.96 -4.21
C SER A 130 13.16 9.30 -4.53
N ILE A 131 11.85 9.44 -4.29
CA ILE A 131 11.11 10.69 -4.51
C ILE A 131 11.69 11.82 -3.67
N ILE A 132 12.03 11.53 -2.41
CA ILE A 132 12.54 12.56 -1.49
C ILE A 132 13.95 12.97 -1.87
N VAL A 133 14.81 12.03 -2.28
CA VAL A 133 16.16 12.32 -2.77
C VAL A 133 16.09 13.24 -4.00
N HIS A 134 15.32 12.86 -5.02
CA HIS A 134 15.18 13.65 -6.24
C HIS A 134 14.49 15.00 -5.96
N GLY A 135 13.42 15.01 -5.17
CA GLY A 135 12.73 16.24 -4.79
C GLY A 135 13.61 17.19 -3.97
N ALA A 136 14.48 16.67 -3.10
CA ALA A 136 15.45 17.51 -2.38
C ALA A 136 16.43 18.19 -3.33
N ALA A 137 16.88 17.48 -4.36
CA ALA A 137 17.75 18.04 -5.39
C ALA A 137 17.06 19.10 -6.25
N GLU A 138 15.81 18.87 -6.67
CA GLU A 138 15.01 19.87 -7.37
C GLU A 138 14.79 21.15 -6.54
N LEU A 139 14.73 21.01 -5.21
CA LEU A 139 14.64 22.12 -4.26
C LEU A 139 16.01 22.79 -3.95
N GLY A 140 17.09 22.33 -4.57
CA GLY A 140 18.44 22.90 -4.45
C GLY A 140 19.31 22.27 -3.36
N TRP A 141 18.85 21.22 -2.69
CA TRP A 141 19.60 20.45 -1.70
C TRP A 141 20.17 19.16 -2.31
N HIS A 142 21.34 19.25 -2.94
CA HIS A 142 21.98 18.13 -3.66
C HIS A 142 22.82 17.19 -2.78
N ALA A 143 22.95 17.46 -1.48
CA ALA A 143 23.80 16.65 -0.59
C ALA A 143 23.45 15.13 -0.56
N PRO A 144 22.16 14.70 -0.59
CA PRO A 144 21.79 13.28 -0.61
C PRO A 144 22.19 12.60 -1.92
N GLU A 145 21.98 13.27 -3.07
CA GLU A 145 22.38 12.76 -4.39
C GLU A 145 23.89 12.57 -4.48
N HIS A 146 24.67 13.56 -4.05
CA HIS A 146 26.13 13.45 -4.07
C HIS A 146 26.66 12.30 -3.19
N LEU A 147 25.99 12.00 -2.08
CA LEU A 147 26.33 10.86 -1.23
C LEU A 147 26.02 9.54 -1.94
N ILE A 148 24.87 9.44 -2.59
CA ILE A 148 24.47 8.26 -3.37
C ILE A 148 25.42 8.05 -4.55
N ASP A 149 25.73 9.11 -5.31
CA ASP A 149 26.64 9.06 -6.45
C ASP A 149 28.07 8.70 -6.03
N GLY A 150 28.56 9.29 -4.94
CA GLY A 150 29.88 8.97 -4.39
C GLY A 150 30.03 7.49 -4.02
N VAL A 151 28.98 6.86 -3.49
CA VAL A 151 28.98 5.42 -3.18
C VAL A 151 28.77 4.58 -4.46
N ALA A 152 27.94 5.03 -5.39
CA ALA A 152 27.70 4.35 -6.66
C ALA A 152 28.96 4.28 -7.55
N HIS A 153 29.80 5.33 -7.53
CA HIS A 153 31.08 5.34 -8.25
C HIS A 153 32.06 4.27 -7.77
N LEU A 154 31.95 3.78 -6.53
CA LEU A 154 32.77 2.68 -6.02
C LEU A 154 32.47 1.34 -6.69
N VAL A 155 31.32 1.23 -7.36
CA VAL A 155 30.79 0.01 -7.98
C VAL A 155 30.58 0.17 -9.48
N GLU A 156 31.03 1.28 -10.07
CA GLU A 156 30.83 1.63 -11.48
C GLU A 156 31.45 0.56 -12.42
N GLY A 157 32.57 -0.03 -12.02
CA GLY A 157 33.22 -1.13 -12.74
C GLY A 157 32.48 -2.49 -12.68
N ALA A 158 31.48 -2.64 -11.82
CA ALA A 158 30.71 -3.89 -11.66
C ALA A 158 29.48 -3.99 -12.58
N GLY A 159 29.23 -2.96 -13.40
CA GLY A 159 28.15 -2.92 -14.38
C GLY A 159 26.85 -2.27 -13.88
N GLY A 160 25.98 -1.92 -14.83
CA GLY A 160 24.79 -1.10 -14.59
C GLY A 160 23.82 -1.68 -13.55
N PHE A 161 23.72 -3.01 -13.45
CA PHE A 161 22.87 -3.65 -12.43
C PHE A 161 23.38 -3.43 -11.01
N ALA A 162 24.70 -3.52 -10.79
CA ALA A 162 25.28 -3.29 -9.47
C ALA A 162 25.09 -1.83 -9.03
N MET A 163 25.31 -0.89 -9.95
CA MET A 163 25.07 0.53 -9.71
C MET A 163 23.60 0.82 -9.36
N TRP A 164 22.66 0.24 -10.12
CA TRP A 164 21.23 0.35 -9.83
C TRP A 164 20.88 -0.24 -8.46
N ALA A 165 21.40 -1.43 -8.12
CA ALA A 165 21.12 -2.10 -6.86
C ALA A 165 21.66 -1.32 -5.65
N VAL A 166 22.83 -0.68 -5.79
CA VAL A 166 23.38 0.16 -4.72
C VAL A 166 22.54 1.43 -4.54
N LYS A 167 22.20 2.13 -5.62
CA LYS A 167 21.30 3.30 -5.56
C LYS A 167 19.98 2.95 -4.90
N ALA A 168 19.34 1.87 -5.35
CA ALA A 168 18.12 1.31 -4.80
C ALA A 168 18.16 1.08 -3.28
N VAL A 169 19.23 0.44 -2.80
CA VAL A 169 19.39 0.14 -1.37
C VAL A 169 19.58 1.42 -0.57
N ILE A 170 20.36 2.38 -1.06
CA ILE A 170 20.58 3.66 -0.36
C ILE A 170 19.27 4.45 -0.30
N ASP A 171 18.53 4.56 -1.41
CA ASP A 171 17.21 5.21 -1.45
C ASP A 171 16.25 4.57 -0.44
N GLY A 172 16.19 3.24 -0.40
CA GLY A 172 15.38 2.51 0.57
C GLY A 172 15.77 2.75 2.03
N ILE A 173 17.08 2.81 2.33
CA ILE A 173 17.57 3.13 3.67
C ILE A 173 17.22 4.56 4.06
N LEU A 174 17.40 5.52 3.17
CA LEU A 174 17.06 6.93 3.41
C LEU A 174 15.55 7.10 3.61
N GLY A 175 14.74 6.46 2.76
CA GLY A 175 13.28 6.42 2.89
C GLY A 175 12.83 5.83 4.23
N LEU A 176 13.42 4.71 4.64
CA LEU A 176 13.16 4.12 5.96
C LEU A 176 13.58 5.03 7.11
N ALA A 177 14.79 5.59 7.07
CA ALA A 177 15.31 6.47 8.11
C ALA A 177 14.43 7.71 8.28
N LEU A 178 14.03 8.34 7.17
CA LEU A 178 13.14 9.49 7.19
C LEU A 178 11.73 9.11 7.62
N GLY A 179 11.18 7.98 7.14
CA GLY A 179 9.89 7.47 7.58
C GLY A 179 9.85 7.26 9.11
N LEU A 180 10.89 6.63 9.66
CA LEU A 180 11.05 6.46 11.11
C LEU A 180 11.20 7.80 11.86
N ALA A 181 11.93 8.76 11.28
CA ALA A 181 12.11 10.09 11.85
C ALA A 181 10.82 10.92 11.84
N LEU A 182 9.94 10.73 10.85
CA LEU A 182 8.67 11.42 10.74
C LEU A 182 7.62 10.93 11.74
N ILE A 183 7.65 9.66 12.16
CA ILE A 183 6.72 9.10 13.15
C ILE A 183 6.65 9.95 14.44
N PRO A 184 7.76 10.25 15.16
CA PRO A 184 7.70 11.09 16.36
C PRO A 184 7.28 12.53 16.06
N VAL A 185 7.59 13.06 14.89
CA VAL A 185 7.19 14.42 14.47
C VAL A 185 5.68 14.48 14.31
N VAL A 186 5.08 13.55 13.57
CA VAL A 186 3.62 13.48 13.40
C VAL A 186 2.93 13.25 14.74
N ALA A 187 3.43 12.31 15.54
CA ALA A 187 2.81 11.96 16.83
C ALA A 187 2.91 13.08 17.88
N ARG A 188 4.00 13.85 17.92
CA ARG A 188 4.23 14.87 18.96
C ARG A 188 3.93 16.31 18.53
N VAL A 189 3.95 16.60 17.23
CA VAL A 189 3.73 17.95 16.71
C VAL A 189 2.36 18.06 16.05
N PHE A 190 2.06 17.19 15.08
CA PHE A 190 0.82 17.30 14.30
C PHE A 190 -0.41 16.81 15.05
N ALA A 191 -0.31 15.68 15.78
CA ALA A 191 -1.43 15.15 16.55
C ALA A 191 -1.99 16.13 17.61
N PRO A 192 -1.18 16.83 18.43
CA PRO A 192 -1.73 17.82 19.36
C PRO A 192 -2.28 19.06 18.65
N ILE A 193 -1.68 19.50 17.54
CA ILE A 193 -2.19 20.64 16.75
C ILE A 193 -3.56 20.32 16.16
N LEU A 194 -3.74 19.15 15.55
CA LEU A 194 -5.03 18.72 14.99
C LEU A 194 -6.12 18.58 16.05
N ARG A 195 -5.75 18.14 17.26
CA ARG A 195 -6.65 18.13 18.43
C ARG A 195 -6.99 19.54 18.90
N ALA A 196 -6.02 20.45 18.91
CA ALA A 196 -6.23 21.85 19.30
C ALA A 196 -7.09 22.63 18.31
N VAL A 197 -7.04 22.29 17.02
CA VAL A 197 -7.85 22.92 15.95
C VAL A 197 -9.26 22.31 15.85
N GLY A 198 -9.61 21.33 16.71
CA GLY A 198 -10.94 20.72 16.72
C GLY A 198 -11.23 19.79 15.55
N LEU A 199 -10.22 19.50 14.72
CA LEU A 199 -10.31 18.55 13.60
C LEU A 199 -10.10 17.09 14.04
N GLY A 200 -9.70 16.87 15.30
CA GLY A 200 -9.55 15.55 15.93
C GLY A 200 -10.84 15.00 16.52
N GLY A 201 -11.96 15.07 15.78
CA GLY A 201 -13.27 14.57 16.21
C GLY A 201 -13.21 13.07 16.55
N ALA A 202 -13.64 12.76 17.77
CA ALA A 202 -13.64 11.43 18.37
C ALA A 202 -14.44 10.41 17.55
N GLY A 203 -13.78 9.35 17.11
CA GLY A 203 -14.41 8.08 16.77
C GLY A 203 -13.88 7.02 17.72
N GLY A 204 -14.69 6.62 18.70
CA GLY A 204 -14.39 5.47 19.56
C GLY A 204 -14.66 5.72 21.04
N HIS A 205 -15.90 5.53 21.46
CA HIS A 205 -16.21 4.69 22.62
C HIS A 205 -16.88 3.42 22.09
#